data_AF-A0A2K8P7A0-F1
#
_entry.id   AF-A0A2K8P7A0-F1
#
_cell.length_a   1.000
_cell.length_b   1.000
_cell.length_c   1.000
_cell.angle_alpha   90.00
_cell.angle_beta   90.00
_cell.angle_gamma   90.00
#
_symmetry.space_group_name_H-M   'P 1'
#
loop_
_entity.id
_entity.type
_entity.pdbx_description
1 polymer ?
#
loop_
_entity_poly.entity_id
_entity_poly.type
_entity_poly.pdbx_seq_one_letter_code
_entity_poly.pdbx_strand_id
1 'polypeptide(L)'
;MYQHRPRRPAHSLRAEAAFHTRLADAGAQLLEPVWLGNATPHRIRCAAGHLCAPRPSNVQQGQGLCRTCARKDPAAASAAFLERLAAVGAVLLEPLWLGVHTPHLIRCATGHISHRRPSAVRRSGRVCRACRGPRRPG
;
A
#
# COMPACT_ATOMS: atom_id res chain seq x y z
N MET A 1 32.04 11.80 36.43
CA MET A 1 30.86 11.11 35.87
C MET A 1 30.93 11.19 34.34
N TYR A 2 31.54 10.21 33.67
CA TYR A 2 31.66 10.21 32.22
C TYR A 2 30.33 9.75 31.60
N GLN A 3 29.51 10.71 31.18
CA GLN A 3 28.39 10.42 30.28
C GLN A 3 28.98 10.17 28.88
N HIS A 4 29.40 8.93 28.60
CA HIS A 4 29.63 8.49 27.23
C HIS A 4 28.30 8.48 26.51
N ARG A 5 27.92 9.62 25.92
CA ARG A 5 26.83 9.68 24.95
C ARG A 5 27.38 9.03 23.68
N PRO A 6 26.95 7.82 23.30
CA PRO A 6 27.53 7.13 22.15
C PRO A 6 27.35 8.03 20.92
N ARG A 7 28.46 8.43 20.29
CA ARG A 7 28.43 9.19 19.04
C ARG A 7 27.77 8.30 17.99
N ARG A 8 26.53 8.64 17.62
CA ARG A 8 25.82 7.94 16.54
C ARG A 8 26.62 8.08 15.24
N PRO A 9 26.84 6.99 14.50
CA PRO A 9 27.59 7.05 13.25
C PRO A 9 26.84 7.90 12.20
N ALA A 10 27.58 8.63 11.36
CA ALA A 10 27.03 9.63 10.45
C ALA A 10 25.95 9.09 9.49
N HIS A 11 26.05 7.82 9.09
CA HIS A 11 25.02 7.17 8.26
C HIS A 11 23.68 7.01 8.97
N SER A 12 23.69 6.85 10.30
CA SER A 12 22.48 6.74 11.12
C SER A 12 21.78 8.09 11.24
N LEU A 13 22.55 9.18 11.37
CA LEU A 13 22.02 10.55 11.40
C LEU A 13 21.36 10.94 10.08
N ARG A 14 21.97 10.57 8.94
CA ARG A 14 21.38 10.80 7.61
C ARG A 14 20.08 10.02 7.42
N ALA A 15 20.04 8.76 7.87
CA ALA A 15 18.84 7.93 7.79
C ALA A 15 17.70 8.45 8.68
N GLU A 16 18.02 8.92 9.90
CA GLU A 16 17.09 9.56 10.83
C GLU A 16 16.49 10.82 10.22
N ALA A 17 17.34 11.73 9.70
CA ALA A 17 16.90 12.95 9.04
C ALA A 17 15.99 12.66 7.83
N ALA A 18 16.41 11.74 6.94
CA ALA A 18 15.61 11.36 5.77
C ALA A 18 14.25 10.76 6.16
N PHE A 19 14.20 9.98 7.23
CA PHE A 19 12.94 9.42 7.74
C PHE A 19 12.03 10.52 8.29
N HIS A 20 12.57 11.46 9.08
CA HIS A 20 11.81 12.59 9.61
C HIS A 20 11.26 13.50 8.51
N THR A 21 12.05 13.80 7.48
CA THR A 21 11.57 14.53 6.29
C THR A 21 10.40 13.81 5.65
N ARG A 22 10.50 12.49 5.43
CA ARG A 22 9.39 11.72 4.85
C ARG A 22 8.14 11.74 5.72
N LEU A 23 8.29 11.67 7.04
CA LEU A 23 7.16 11.79 7.96
C LEU A 23 6.48 13.14 7.83
N ALA A 24 7.24 14.23 7.79
CA ALA A 24 6.72 15.58 7.59
C ALA A 24 5.99 15.72 6.24
N ASP A 25 6.61 15.28 5.14
CA ASP A 25 6.00 15.31 3.80
C ASP A 25 4.66 14.57 3.73
N ALA A 26 4.54 13.49 4.48
CA ALA A 26 3.34 12.66 4.51
C ALA A 26 2.35 13.01 5.64
N GLY A 27 2.63 14.04 6.43
CA GLY A 27 1.83 14.41 7.61
C GLY A 27 1.73 13.29 8.66
N ALA A 28 2.76 12.45 8.77
CA ALA A 28 2.80 11.34 9.70
C ALA A 28 3.52 11.74 11.00
N GLN A 29 2.98 11.30 12.14
CA GLN A 29 3.54 11.55 13.46
C GLN A 29 4.36 10.35 13.93
N LEU A 30 5.61 10.57 14.32
CA LEU A 30 6.43 9.58 15.00
C LEU A 30 5.92 9.40 16.44
N LEU A 31 5.69 8.15 16.85
CA LEU A 31 5.25 7.81 18.21
C LEU A 31 6.41 7.35 19.09
N GLU A 32 7.54 6.97 18.48
CA GLU A 32 8.73 6.58 19.22
C GLU A 32 9.43 7.81 19.83
N PRO A 33 9.83 7.77 21.10
CA PRO A 33 10.54 8.87 21.74
C PRO A 33 12.00 8.96 21.27
N VAL A 34 12.55 7.89 20.71
CA VAL A 34 13.95 7.79 20.29
C VAL A 34 14.09 7.04 18.97
N TRP A 35 15.10 7.44 18.18
CA TRP A 35 15.47 6.72 16.98
C TRP A 35 16.11 5.36 17.30
N LEU A 36 15.42 4.29 16.88
CA LEU A 36 15.81 2.89 17.08
C LEU A 36 16.76 2.32 16.01
N GLY A 37 17.13 3.11 15.00
CA GLY A 37 18.02 2.70 13.91
C GLY A 37 17.32 2.40 12.57
N ASN A 38 18.08 2.45 11.47
CA ASN A 38 17.54 2.41 10.11
C ASN A 38 16.87 1.08 9.72
N ALA A 39 17.27 -0.03 10.35
CA ALA A 39 16.73 -1.38 10.09
C ALA A 39 15.56 -1.75 11.00
N THR A 40 15.29 -0.93 12.02
CA THR A 40 14.26 -1.17 13.04
C THR A 40 12.94 -0.55 12.59
N PRO A 41 11.79 -1.22 12.76
CA PRO A 41 10.49 -0.60 12.55
C PRO A 41 10.21 0.50 13.58
N HIS A 42 9.73 1.66 13.14
CA HIS A 42 9.33 2.76 14.03
C HIS A 42 7.83 2.93 14.03
N ARG A 43 7.21 3.01 15.21
CA ARG A 43 5.78 3.26 15.34
C ARG A 43 5.44 4.70 14.94
N ILE A 44 4.51 4.84 14.01
CA ILE A 44 4.01 6.12 13.51
C ILE A 44 2.50 6.09 13.42
N ARG A 45 1.88 7.28 13.46
CA ARG A 45 0.49 7.51 13.09
C ARG A 45 0.49 8.31 11.79
N CYS A 46 -0.04 7.75 10.69
CA CYS A 46 -0.09 8.49 9.42
C CYS A 46 -1.16 9.60 9.44
N ALA A 47 -1.15 10.48 8.44
CA ALA A 47 -2.13 11.57 8.32
C ALA A 47 -3.60 11.09 8.33
N ALA A 48 -3.87 9.89 7.82
CA ALA A 48 -5.21 9.28 7.86
C ALA A 48 -5.54 8.60 9.21
N GLY A 49 -4.67 8.69 10.21
CA GLY A 49 -4.87 8.14 11.55
C GLY A 49 -4.46 6.68 11.73
N HIS A 50 -3.93 6.00 10.71
CA HIS A 50 -3.50 4.60 10.84
C HIS A 50 -2.21 4.48 11.65
N LEU A 51 -2.20 3.55 12.60
CA LEU A 51 -1.00 3.13 13.30
C LEU A 51 -0.18 2.18 12.40
N CYS A 52 1.08 2.52 12.17
CA CYS A 52 1.97 1.78 11.28
C CYS A 52 3.37 1.65 11.90
N ALA A 53 4.10 0.62 11.51
CA ALA A 53 5.49 0.42 11.90
C ALA A 53 6.40 0.24 10.67
N PRO A 54 6.59 1.28 9.82
CA PRO A 54 7.50 1.16 8.69
C PRO A 54 8.96 1.08 9.14
N ARG A 55 9.77 0.34 8.38
CA ARG A 55 11.23 0.36 8.51
C ARG A 55 11.79 1.53 7.71
N PRO A 56 12.64 2.42 8.27
CA PRO A 56 13.21 3.54 7.54
C PRO A 56 13.93 3.16 6.25
N SER A 57 14.67 2.04 6.25
CA SER A 57 15.31 1.51 5.04
C SER A 57 14.31 1.20 3.91
N ASN A 58 13.15 0.62 4.24
CA ASN A 58 12.08 0.34 3.28
C ASN A 58 11.41 1.62 2.79
N VAL A 59 11.27 2.62 3.66
CA VAL A 59 10.70 3.93 3.31
C VAL A 59 11.62 4.66 2.34
N GLN A 60 12.94 4.61 2.57
CA GLN A 60 13.94 5.15 1.65
C GLN A 60 13.89 4.45 0.29
N GLN A 61 13.58 3.16 0.24
CA GLN A 61 13.35 2.39 -1.00
C GLN A 61 11.95 2.63 -1.63
N GLY A 62 11.16 3.57 -1.11
CA GLY A 62 9.86 3.92 -1.69
C GLY A 62 8.70 3.00 -1.31
N GLN A 63 8.83 2.16 -0.27
CA GLN A 63 7.73 1.27 0.16
C GLN A 63 6.55 2.02 0.80
N GLY A 64 6.71 3.30 1.14
CA GLY A 64 5.67 4.13 1.78
C GLY A 64 5.62 3.96 3.30
N LEU A 65 5.09 4.97 3.99
CA LEU A 65 5.04 5.06 5.46
C LEU A 65 3.88 4.28 6.07
N CYS A 66 2.74 4.25 5.39
CA CYS A 66 1.54 3.56 5.84
C CYS A 66 1.14 2.54 4.78
N ARG A 67 1.02 1.27 5.16
CA ARG A 67 0.66 0.20 4.22
C ARG A 67 -0.77 0.38 3.71
N THR A 68 -1.69 0.86 4.55
CA THR A 68 -3.08 1.16 4.19
C THR A 68 -3.16 2.32 3.20
N CYS A 69 -2.53 3.47 3.50
CA CYS A 69 -2.50 4.63 2.60
C CYS A 69 -1.72 4.36 1.32
N ALA A 70 -0.63 3.58 1.39
CA ALA A 70 0.12 3.12 0.22
C ALA A 70 -0.64 2.06 -0.61
N ARG A 71 -1.89 1.74 -0.25
CA ARG A 71 -2.76 0.77 -0.93
C ARG A 71 -2.12 -0.62 -1.06
N LYS A 72 -1.32 -0.96 -0.06
CA LYS A 72 -0.72 -2.29 0.15
C LYS A 72 -1.50 -3.13 1.16
N ASP A 73 -2.57 -2.59 1.72
CA ASP A 73 -3.52 -3.38 2.49
C ASP A 73 -4.30 -4.33 1.56
N PRO A 74 -4.14 -5.66 1.71
CA PRO A 74 -4.87 -6.63 0.92
C PRO A 74 -6.39 -6.52 1.08
N ALA A 75 -6.88 -6.09 2.25
CA ALA A 75 -8.32 -5.97 2.53
C ALA A 75 -8.92 -4.76 1.81
N ALA A 76 -8.31 -3.58 1.92
CA ALA A 76 -8.73 -2.43 1.12
C ALA A 76 -8.66 -2.70 -0.40
N ALA A 77 -7.65 -3.47 -0.84
CA ALA A 77 -7.50 -3.82 -2.25
C ALA A 77 -8.53 -4.84 -2.75
N SER A 78 -8.96 -5.80 -1.91
CA SER A 78 -10.04 -6.72 -2.25
C SER A 78 -11.38 -6.00 -2.30
N ALA A 79 -11.68 -5.15 -1.32
CA ALA A 79 -12.90 -4.35 -1.28
C ALA A 79 -13.03 -3.48 -2.54
N ALA A 80 -12.01 -2.68 -2.87
CA ALA A 80 -12.01 -1.83 -4.06
C ALA A 80 -12.11 -2.63 -5.37
N PHE A 81 -11.59 -3.85 -5.40
CA PHE A 81 -11.72 -4.72 -6.56
C PHE A 81 -13.16 -5.24 -6.72
N LEU A 82 -13.76 -5.74 -5.64
CA LEU A 82 -15.15 -6.23 -5.63
C LEU A 82 -16.15 -5.11 -5.95
N GLU A 83 -15.98 -3.92 -5.38
CA GLU A 83 -16.77 -2.74 -5.73
C GLU A 83 -16.68 -2.42 -7.23
N ARG A 84 -15.48 -2.50 -7.81
CA ARG A 84 -15.30 -2.26 -9.24
C ARG A 84 -16.01 -3.33 -10.08
N LEU A 85 -16.00 -4.60 -9.66
CA LEU A 85 -16.74 -5.65 -10.35
C LEU A 85 -18.24 -5.36 -10.31
N ALA A 86 -18.79 -5.07 -9.13
CA ALA A 86 -20.19 -4.73 -8.94
C ALA A 86 -20.62 -3.52 -9.78
N ALA A 87 -19.80 -2.45 -9.81
CA ALA A 87 -20.08 -1.24 -10.58
C ALA A 87 -20.18 -1.46 -12.11
N VAL A 88 -19.61 -2.55 -12.64
CA VAL A 88 -19.71 -2.90 -14.07
C VAL A 88 -20.53 -4.17 -14.32
N GLY A 89 -21.28 -4.61 -13.31
CA GLY A 89 -22.09 -5.83 -13.37
C GLY A 89 -21.28 -7.11 -13.59
N ALA A 90 -20.00 -7.09 -13.22
CA ALA A 90 -19.15 -8.27 -13.25
C ALA A 90 -19.19 -9.02 -11.91
N VAL A 91 -19.00 -10.32 -11.97
CA VAL A 91 -18.98 -11.21 -10.80
C VAL A 91 -17.65 -11.94 -10.71
N LEU A 92 -17.15 -12.09 -9.48
CA LEU A 92 -16.02 -12.95 -9.18
C LEU A 92 -16.52 -14.40 -9.16
N LEU A 93 -15.82 -15.30 -9.85
CA LEU A 93 -16.18 -16.72 -9.89
C LEU A 93 -15.46 -17.52 -8.80
N GLU A 94 -14.34 -17.03 -8.27
CA GLU A 94 -13.69 -17.67 -7.13
C GLU A 94 -14.46 -17.48 -5.82
N PRO A 95 -14.49 -18.50 -4.96
CA PRO A 95 -15.10 -18.40 -3.63
C PRO A 95 -14.30 -17.51 -2.69
N LEU A 96 -13.00 -17.27 -2.97
CA LEU A 96 -12.08 -16.60 -2.07
C LEU A 96 -11.16 -15.62 -2.82
N TRP A 97 -10.78 -14.55 -2.11
CA TRP A 97 -9.79 -13.60 -2.59
C TRP A 97 -8.37 -14.18 -2.55
N LEU A 98 -7.81 -14.44 -3.73
CA LEU A 98 -6.45 -15.00 -3.90
C LEU A 98 -5.29 -13.97 -3.82
N GLY A 99 -5.57 -12.68 -3.57
CA GLY A 99 -4.54 -11.63 -3.45
C GLY A 99 -4.37 -10.71 -4.66
N VAL A 100 -3.74 -9.54 -4.45
CA VAL A 100 -3.68 -8.42 -5.43
C VAL A 100 -2.85 -8.67 -6.70
N HIS A 101 -1.96 -9.66 -6.65
CA HIS A 101 -1.07 -10.05 -7.76
C HIS A 101 -1.50 -11.35 -8.45
N THR A 102 -2.42 -12.08 -7.84
CA THR A 102 -3.02 -13.29 -8.40
C THR A 102 -4.10 -12.89 -9.39
N PRO A 103 -4.17 -13.50 -10.59
CA PRO A 103 -5.27 -13.25 -11.48
C PRO A 103 -6.52 -14.02 -11.03
N HIS A 104 -7.67 -13.34 -11.12
CA HIS A 104 -8.99 -13.87 -10.76
C HIS A 104 -9.86 -14.06 -12.01
N LEU A 105 -10.76 -15.04 -11.95
CA LEU A 105 -11.77 -15.40 -12.91
C LEU A 105 -12.99 -14.53 -12.69
N ILE A 106 -13.24 -13.66 -13.66
CA ILE A 106 -14.32 -12.69 -13.61
C ILE A 106 -15.26 -13.00 -14.76
N ARG A 107 -16.56 -13.12 -14.48
CA ARG A 107 -17.61 -13.11 -15.51
C ARG A 107 -18.17 -11.70 -15.60
N CYS A 108 -18.01 -11.03 -16.75
CA CYS A 108 -18.57 -9.70 -16.94
C CYS A 108 -20.10 -9.74 -17.16
N ALA A 109 -20.74 -8.57 -17.17
CA ALA A 109 -22.18 -8.44 -17.41
C ALA A 109 -22.64 -9.05 -18.75
N THR A 110 -21.79 -9.07 -19.78
CA THR A 110 -22.10 -9.68 -21.08
C THR A 110 -21.81 -11.19 -21.13
N GLY A 111 -21.40 -11.80 -20.01
CA GLY A 111 -21.15 -13.24 -19.91
C GLY A 111 -19.72 -13.71 -20.24
N HIS A 112 -18.81 -12.84 -20.70
CA HIS A 112 -17.43 -13.26 -20.97
C HIS A 112 -16.67 -13.57 -19.68
N ILE A 113 -15.98 -14.71 -19.66
CA ILE A 113 -15.06 -15.08 -18.59
C ILE A 113 -13.67 -14.52 -18.91
N SER A 114 -13.04 -13.86 -17.94
CA SER A 114 -11.72 -13.25 -18.10
C SER A 114 -10.85 -13.47 -16.88
N HIS A 115 -9.60 -13.85 -17.11
CA HIS A 115 -8.60 -13.99 -16.05
C HIS A 115 -7.81 -12.68 -15.91
N ARG A 116 -8.00 -11.95 -14.80
CA ARG A 116 -7.42 -10.60 -14.60
C ARG A 116 -6.87 -10.42 -13.20
N ARG A 117 -5.68 -9.83 -13.13
CA ARG A 117 -5.09 -9.38 -11.87
C ARG A 117 -5.82 -8.12 -11.36
N PRO A 118 -6.13 -8.02 -10.06
CA PRO A 118 -6.69 -6.81 -9.47
C PRO A 118 -5.85 -5.55 -9.75
N SER A 119 -4.52 -5.67 -9.67
CA SER A 119 -3.61 -4.58 -10.04
C SER A 119 -3.71 -4.14 -11.52
N ALA A 120 -4.08 -5.03 -12.43
CA ALA A 120 -4.31 -4.70 -13.84
C ALA A 120 -5.70 -4.08 -14.08
N VAL A 121 -6.73 -4.59 -13.39
CA VAL A 121 -8.08 -3.99 -13.40
C VAL A 121 -8.02 -2.56 -12.85
N ARG A 122 -7.29 -2.34 -11.74
CA ARG A 122 -7.08 -1.01 -11.16
C ARG A 122 -6.41 -0.03 -12.14
N ARG A 123 -5.35 -0.48 -12.83
CA ARG A 123 -4.59 0.37 -13.78
C ARG A 123 -5.36 0.68 -15.06
N SER A 124 -6.04 -0.32 -15.62
CA SER A 124 -6.72 -0.19 -16.92
C SER A 124 -8.20 0.19 -16.83
N GLY A 125 -8.81 0.04 -15.65
CA GLY A 125 -10.26 0.13 -15.44
C GLY A 125 -11.07 -1.02 -16.06
N ARG A 126 -10.45 -1.89 -16.86
CA ARG A 126 -11.14 -2.96 -17.61
C ARG A 126 -11.15 -4.26 -16.82
N VAL A 127 -12.33 -4.84 -16.65
CA VAL A 127 -12.55 -6.16 -16.02
C VAL A 127 -12.59 -7.33 -17.01
N CYS A 128 -12.83 -7.04 -18.29
CA CYS A 128 -12.88 -8.01 -19.37
C CYS A 128 -11.93 -7.58 -20.51
N ARG A 129 -11.31 -8.54 -21.22
CA ARG A 129 -10.49 -8.27 -22.41
C ARG A 129 -11.33 -8.23 -23.69
N ALA A 130 -12.37 -9.04 -23.77
CA ALA A 130 -13.25 -9.15 -24.94
C ALA A 130 -14.23 -7.97 -25.03
N CYS A 131 -14.72 -7.46 -23.89
CA CYS A 131 -15.61 -6.30 -23.90
C CYS A 131 -14.87 -5.00 -24.22
N ARG A 132 -15.40 -4.25 -25.18
CA ARG A 132 -15.01 -2.84 -25.40
C ARG A 132 -15.49 -1.90 -24.27
N GLY A 133 -16.44 -2.37 -23.45
CA GLY A 133 -17.18 -1.68 -22.38
C GLY A 133 -16.37 -0.98 -21.27
N PRO A 134 -17.08 -0.34 -20.31
CA PRO A 134 -16.70 0.97 -19.80
C PRO A 134 -15.39 0.97 -19.01
N ARG A 135 -14.50 1.89 -19.38
CA ARG A 135 -13.32 2.24 -18.58
C ARG A 135 -13.76 2.91 -17.28
N ARG A 136 -12.83 3.16 -16.36
CA ARG A 136 -13.11 3.97 -15.17
C ARG A 136 -13.64 5.33 -15.67
N PRO A 137 -14.77 5.86 -15.15
CA PRO A 137 -15.04 7.27 -15.35
C PRO A 137 -13.87 8.07 -14.73
N GLY A 138 -13.41 9.07 -15.47
CA GLY A 138 -12.27 9.91 -15.12
C GLY A 138 -12.49 10.62 -13.80
#